data_AF-A0A9R0ZUY2-F1
#
_entry.id   AF-A0A9R0ZUY2-F1
#
_cell.length_a   1.000
_cell.length_b   1.000
_cell.length_c   1.000
_cell.angle_alpha   90.00
_cell.angle_beta   90.00
_cell.angle_gamma   90.00
#
_symmetry.space_group_name_H-M   'P 1'
#
loop_
_entity.id
_entity.type
_entity.pdbx_description
1 polymer ?
#
loop_
_entity_poly.entity_id
_entity_poly.type
_entity_poly.pdbx_seq_one_letter_code
_entity_poly.pdbx_strand_id
1 'polypeptide(L)'
;MRKLLRRLIIIASRDAGGHINPAVTFALFIAGKVTLVRSVLYVAAQCLGAVVGVGIVKGIMKHPYDDFGGGANAVAGGYSLGAALGAEIFGTFVLAYTVFSATDPKRTARDAFVPLVAALPIGLSVFVVHLATIPITGTGINPARSLGAAVLYNQHKTWKQHWIFWVGPFTGAALAAFYHKIVLRDEAVVKESLEKLGSFKRSGSTA
;
A
#
# COMPACT_ATOMS: atom_id res chain seq x y z
N MET A 1 11.38 -23.68 -15.74
CA MET A 1 11.28 -22.20 -15.84
C MET A 1 9.84 -21.65 -15.75
N ARG A 2 8.91 -22.01 -16.66
CA ARG A 2 7.53 -21.43 -16.67
C ARG A 2 6.68 -21.71 -15.41
N LYS A 3 6.83 -22.88 -14.78
CA LYS A 3 6.14 -23.22 -13.50
C LYS A 3 6.67 -22.42 -12.31
N LEU A 4 7.98 -22.15 -12.28
CA LEU A 4 8.61 -21.34 -11.23
C LEU A 4 8.22 -19.87 -11.37
N LEU A 5 8.23 -19.35 -12.60
CA LEU A 5 7.78 -17.99 -12.90
C LEU A 5 6.31 -17.77 -12.50
N ARG A 6 5.42 -18.71 -12.85
CA ARG A 6 4.01 -18.66 -12.42
C ARG A 6 3.85 -18.69 -10.91
N ARG A 7 4.65 -19.48 -10.18
CA ARG A 7 4.60 -19.53 -8.71
C ARG A 7 5.06 -18.22 -8.06
N LEU A 8 6.14 -17.61 -8.56
CA LEU A 8 6.59 -16.28 -8.10
C LEU A 8 5.54 -15.20 -8.39
N ILE A 9 4.94 -15.23 -9.59
CA ILE A 9 3.86 -14.32 -9.97
C ILE A 9 2.63 -14.52 -9.08
N ILE A 10 2.27 -15.76 -8.72
CA ILE A 10 1.14 -16.05 -7.83
C ILE A 10 1.43 -15.57 -6.41
N ILE A 11 2.63 -15.79 -5.86
CA ILE A 11 3.01 -15.31 -4.52
C ILE A 11 2.98 -13.77 -4.45
N ALA A 12 3.43 -13.10 -5.51
CA ALA A 12 3.34 -11.65 -5.66
C ALA A 12 1.96 -11.17 -6.13
N SER A 13 1.02 -12.09 -6.43
CA SER A 13 -0.27 -11.71 -6.98
C SER A 13 -1.17 -11.13 -5.90
N ARG A 14 -1.93 -10.12 -6.33
CA ARG A 14 -2.88 -9.35 -5.53
C ARG A 14 -3.88 -10.22 -4.78
N ASP A 15 -4.32 -11.33 -5.38
CA ASP A 15 -5.35 -12.21 -4.82
C ASP A 15 -4.79 -13.23 -3.82
N ALA A 16 -3.48 -13.47 -3.82
CA ALA A 16 -2.84 -14.49 -2.99
C ALA A 16 -1.92 -13.95 -1.88
N GLY A 17 -1.60 -12.64 -1.84
CA GLY A 17 -0.78 -12.08 -0.75
C GLY A 17 0.13 -10.90 -1.09
N GLY A 18 0.08 -10.34 -2.30
CA GLY A 18 0.92 -9.23 -2.75
C GLY A 18 0.66 -7.87 -2.08
N HIS A 19 0.19 -7.82 -0.83
CA HIS A 19 0.01 -6.56 -0.10
C HIS A 19 1.36 -5.93 0.26
N ILE A 20 2.31 -6.76 0.75
CA ILE A 20 3.70 -6.40 1.12
C ILE A 20 3.77 -5.16 2.05
N ASN A 21 2.66 -4.78 2.67
CA ASN A 21 2.49 -3.52 3.39
C ASN A 21 1.29 -3.62 4.36
N PRO A 22 1.50 -3.40 5.67
CA PRO A 22 0.43 -3.38 6.65
C PRO A 22 -0.66 -2.35 6.35
N ALA A 23 -0.30 -1.17 5.85
CA ALA A 23 -1.26 -0.11 5.51
C ALA A 23 -2.17 -0.52 4.34
N VAL A 24 -1.63 -1.21 3.32
CA VAL A 24 -2.42 -1.76 2.21
C VAL A 24 -3.33 -2.88 2.71
N THR A 25 -2.81 -3.77 3.56
CA THR A 25 -3.61 -4.84 4.18
C THR A 25 -4.79 -4.25 4.98
N PHE A 26 -4.53 -3.20 5.74
CA PHE A 26 -5.53 -2.47 6.53
C PHE A 26 -6.56 -1.76 5.65
N ALA A 27 -6.15 -1.10 4.56
CA ALA A 27 -7.08 -0.51 3.61
C ALA A 27 -8.05 -1.56 3.03
N LEU A 28 -7.51 -2.70 2.60
CA LEU A 28 -8.31 -3.80 2.04
C LEU A 28 -9.23 -4.45 3.08
N PHE A 29 -8.81 -4.50 4.35
CA PHE A 29 -9.66 -4.90 5.46
C PHE A 29 -10.84 -3.94 5.66
N ILE A 30 -10.61 -2.63 5.71
CA ILE A 30 -11.68 -1.61 5.82
C ILE A 30 -12.66 -1.72 4.64
N ALA A 31 -12.15 -2.00 3.45
CA ALA A 31 -12.97 -2.19 2.25
C ALA A 31 -13.72 -3.54 2.21
N GLY A 32 -13.59 -4.39 3.24
CA GLY A 32 -14.26 -5.69 3.33
C GLY A 32 -13.70 -6.75 2.37
N LYS A 33 -12.49 -6.55 1.82
CA LYS A 33 -11.85 -7.49 0.89
C LYS A 33 -11.02 -8.57 1.59
N VAL A 34 -10.67 -8.38 2.87
CA VAL A 34 -9.83 -9.29 3.66
C VAL A 34 -10.44 -9.45 5.06
N THR A 35 -10.41 -10.65 5.63
CA THR A 35 -10.92 -10.90 6.98
C THR A 35 -9.94 -10.42 8.06
N LEU A 36 -10.43 -10.13 9.27
CA LEU A 36 -9.57 -9.66 10.38
C LEU A 36 -8.41 -10.62 10.66
N VAL A 37 -8.69 -11.93 10.77
CA VAL A 37 -7.66 -12.94 11.04
C VAL A 37 -6.59 -12.95 9.95
N ARG A 38 -6.99 -12.90 8.67
CA ARG A 38 -6.03 -12.84 7.56
C ARG A 38 -5.20 -11.55 7.60
N SER A 39 -5.82 -10.43 7.92
CA SER A 39 -5.13 -9.14 8.04
C SER A 39 -4.05 -9.18 9.11
N VAL A 40 -4.35 -9.71 10.29
CA VAL A 40 -3.38 -9.85 11.39
C VAL A 40 -2.22 -10.76 10.99
N LEU A 41 -2.52 -11.93 10.41
CA LEU A 41 -1.49 -12.87 9.94
C LEU A 41 -0.60 -12.26 8.85
N TYR A 42 -1.17 -11.49 7.93
CA TYR A 42 -0.41 -10.76 6.92
C TYR A 42 0.49 -9.68 7.51
N VAL A 43 -0.01 -8.86 8.45
CA VAL A 43 0.81 -7.84 9.10
C VAL A 43 1.98 -8.48 9.85
N ALA A 44 1.74 -9.58 10.58
CA ALA A 44 2.79 -10.31 11.28
C ALA A 44 3.84 -10.87 10.31
N ALA A 45 3.41 -11.55 9.25
CA ALA A 45 4.31 -12.11 8.24
C ALA A 45 5.13 -11.02 7.53
N GLN A 46 4.51 -9.88 7.21
CA GLN A 46 5.18 -8.73 6.58
C GLN A 46 6.25 -8.12 7.49
N CYS A 47 5.94 -7.94 8.78
CA CYS A 47 6.89 -7.42 9.76
C CYS A 47 8.08 -8.36 9.94
N LEU A 48 7.83 -9.67 10.10
CA LEU A 48 8.89 -10.68 10.22
C LEU A 48 9.76 -10.72 8.96
N GLY A 49 9.15 -10.72 7.78
CA GLY A 49 9.87 -10.67 6.51
C GLY A 49 10.74 -9.43 6.37
N ALA A 50 10.25 -8.26 6.80
CA ALA A 50 11.02 -7.02 6.76
C ALA A 50 12.23 -7.06 7.71
N VAL A 51 12.06 -7.58 8.94
CA VAL A 51 13.16 -7.76 9.90
C VAL A 51 14.22 -8.70 9.33
N VAL A 52 13.82 -9.85 8.78
CA VAL A 52 14.74 -10.80 8.16
C VAL A 52 15.47 -10.16 6.96
N GLY A 53 14.74 -9.46 6.09
CA GLY A 53 15.32 -8.79 4.92
C GLY A 53 16.38 -7.75 5.28
N VAL A 54 16.09 -6.87 6.26
CA VAL A 54 17.07 -5.89 6.73
C VAL A 54 18.24 -6.57 7.46
N GLY A 55 17.97 -7.64 8.20
CA GLY A 55 19.01 -8.44 8.86
C GLY A 55 20.02 -9.02 7.88
N ILE A 56 19.55 -9.52 6.72
CA ILE A 56 20.42 -9.99 5.63
C ILE A 56 21.29 -8.84 5.11
N VAL A 57 20.72 -7.66 4.85
CA VAL A 57 21.48 -6.49 4.40
C VAL A 57 22.56 -6.11 5.40
N LYS A 58 22.22 -6.00 6.69
CA LYS A 58 23.19 -5.72 7.76
C LYS A 58 24.27 -6.80 7.86
N GLY A 59 23.93 -8.06 7.64
CA GLY A 59 24.89 -9.17 7.61
C GLY A 59 25.88 -9.08 6.45
N ILE A 60 25.43 -8.64 5.27
CA ILE A 60 26.27 -8.52 4.07
C ILE A 60 27.18 -7.28 4.14
N MET A 61 26.66 -6.14 4.59
CA MET A 61 27.35 -4.85 4.53
C MET A 61 27.29 -4.10 5.86
N LYS A 62 27.76 -4.74 6.95
CA LYS A 62 27.61 -4.23 8.32
C LYS A 62 28.10 -2.78 8.52
N HIS A 63 29.33 -2.46 8.14
CA HIS A 63 29.90 -1.12 8.35
C HIS A 63 29.14 -0.06 7.52
N PRO A 64 28.97 -0.20 6.20
CA PRO A 64 28.13 0.72 5.43
C PRO A 64 26.71 0.85 5.97
N TYR A 65 26.10 -0.26 6.43
CA TYR A 65 24.76 -0.23 7.00
C TYR A 65 24.71 0.64 8.26
N ASP A 66 25.62 0.44 9.20
CA ASP A 66 25.64 1.18 10.46
C ASP A 66 26.04 2.67 10.22
N ASP A 67 26.97 2.95 9.30
CA ASP A 67 27.47 4.30 9.01
C ASP A 67 26.50 5.19 8.21
N PHE A 68 25.72 4.59 7.30
CA PHE A 68 24.81 5.33 6.39
C PHE A 68 23.34 5.30 6.82
N GLY A 69 23.05 5.06 8.11
CA GLY A 69 21.70 5.23 8.65
C GLY A 69 20.80 3.98 8.60
N GLY A 70 21.33 2.82 8.23
CA GLY A 70 20.64 1.53 8.28
C GLY A 70 19.37 1.41 7.44
N GLY A 71 19.16 2.34 6.50
CA GLY A 71 17.92 2.47 5.74
C GLY A 71 16.69 2.77 6.60
N ALA A 72 16.88 3.28 7.83
CA ALA A 72 15.81 3.56 8.77
C ALA A 72 15.08 4.86 8.46
N ASN A 73 13.77 4.86 8.63
CA ASN A 73 12.95 6.06 8.49
C ASN A 73 13.14 6.97 9.72
N ALA A 74 13.38 8.25 9.47
CA ALA A 74 13.50 9.28 10.48
C ALA A 74 13.19 10.64 9.85
N VAL A 75 12.74 11.60 10.66
CA VAL A 75 12.47 12.95 10.18
C VAL A 75 13.82 13.66 9.92
N ALA A 76 13.98 14.14 8.69
CA ALA A 76 15.14 14.90 8.26
C ALA A 76 15.23 16.25 9.00
N GLY A 77 16.46 16.79 9.12
CA GLY A 77 16.66 18.11 9.71
C GLY A 77 15.91 19.18 8.91
N GLY A 78 15.27 20.13 9.61
CA GLY A 78 14.51 21.21 8.97
C GLY A 78 13.02 20.94 8.77
N TYR A 79 12.54 19.71 9.02
CA TYR A 79 11.12 19.38 8.97
C TYR A 79 10.52 19.18 10.36
N SER A 80 9.28 19.64 10.56
CA SER A 80 8.52 19.38 11.77
C SER A 80 7.96 17.95 11.78
N LEU A 81 7.64 17.42 12.97
CA LEU A 81 6.97 16.12 13.09
C LEU A 81 5.60 16.11 12.41
N GLY A 82 4.89 17.24 12.43
CA GLY A 82 3.60 17.39 11.74
C GLY A 82 3.74 17.34 10.22
N ALA A 83 4.79 17.97 9.66
CA ALA A 83 5.09 17.89 8.23
C ALA A 83 5.43 16.46 7.81
N ALA A 84 6.25 15.76 8.59
CA ALA A 84 6.56 14.35 8.36
C ALA A 84 5.30 13.45 8.40
N LEU A 85 4.45 13.64 9.41
CA LEU A 85 3.19 12.91 9.51
C LEU A 85 2.28 13.19 8.31
N GLY A 86 2.12 14.44 7.91
CA GLY A 86 1.33 14.82 6.74
C GLY A 86 1.85 14.20 5.44
N ALA A 87 3.17 14.18 5.25
CA ALA A 87 3.82 13.54 4.10
C ALA A 87 3.54 12.03 4.05
N GLU A 88 3.65 11.33 5.18
CA GLU A 88 3.36 9.89 5.29
C GLU A 88 1.88 9.57 5.05
N ILE A 89 0.96 10.40 5.57
CA ILE A 89 -0.48 10.27 5.32
C ILE A 89 -0.77 10.40 3.83
N PHE A 90 -0.30 11.49 3.20
CA PHE A 90 -0.59 11.76 1.79
C PHE A 90 0.06 10.73 0.87
N GLY A 91 1.33 10.38 1.10
CA GLY A 91 2.02 9.36 0.33
C GLY A 91 1.33 7.99 0.41
N THR A 92 0.85 7.61 1.59
CA THR A 92 0.13 6.35 1.76
C THR A 92 -1.28 6.40 1.17
N PHE A 93 -1.96 7.55 1.23
CA PHE A 93 -3.23 7.75 0.53
C PHE A 93 -3.07 7.50 -0.98
N VAL A 94 -2.07 8.11 -1.62
CA VAL A 94 -1.79 7.92 -3.06
C VAL A 94 -1.55 6.45 -3.38
N LEU A 95 -0.74 5.76 -2.57
CA LEU A 95 -0.48 4.33 -2.72
C LEU A 95 -1.77 3.51 -2.59
N ALA A 96 -2.50 3.67 -1.49
CA ALA A 96 -3.70 2.88 -1.20
C ALA A 96 -4.82 3.16 -2.21
N TYR A 97 -4.99 4.41 -2.63
CA TYR A 97 -5.92 4.79 -3.71
C TYR A 97 -5.55 4.13 -5.04
N THR A 98 -4.25 4.12 -5.38
CA THR A 98 -3.77 3.43 -6.58
C THR A 98 -4.02 1.93 -6.51
N VAL A 99 -3.80 1.32 -5.34
CA VAL A 99 -4.15 -0.10 -5.11
C VAL A 99 -5.63 -0.30 -5.38
N PHE A 100 -6.53 0.49 -4.78
CA PHE A 100 -7.96 0.35 -5.02
C PHE A 100 -8.32 0.49 -6.50
N SER A 101 -7.80 1.52 -7.18
CA SER A 101 -8.02 1.80 -8.59
C SER A 101 -7.48 0.70 -9.52
N ALA A 102 -6.35 0.08 -9.17
CA ALA A 102 -5.79 -1.07 -9.88
C ALA A 102 -6.53 -2.37 -9.56
N THR A 103 -7.29 -2.41 -8.45
CA THR A 103 -8.06 -3.58 -8.02
C THR A 103 -9.52 -3.59 -8.48
N ASP A 104 -9.99 -2.52 -9.13
CA ASP A 104 -11.40 -2.37 -9.50
C ASP A 104 -11.81 -3.43 -10.54
N PRO A 105 -12.78 -4.31 -10.23
CA PRO A 105 -13.30 -5.31 -11.17
C PRO A 105 -13.78 -4.71 -12.49
N LYS A 106 -14.25 -3.45 -12.50
CA LYS A 106 -14.73 -2.77 -13.70
C LYS A 106 -13.61 -2.45 -14.71
N ARG A 107 -12.35 -2.47 -14.27
CA ARG A 107 -11.17 -2.28 -15.13
C ARG A 107 -10.55 -3.59 -15.61
N THR A 108 -11.17 -4.74 -15.31
CA THR A 108 -10.69 -6.06 -15.76
C THR A 108 -11.05 -6.26 -17.24
N ALA A 109 -10.29 -5.64 -18.13
CA ALA A 109 -10.24 -6.03 -19.53
C ALA A 109 -9.47 -7.36 -19.65
N ARG A 110 -10.14 -8.36 -20.22
CA ARG A 110 -9.68 -9.56 -20.95
C ARG A 110 -8.26 -10.11 -20.65
N ASP A 111 -8.26 -11.41 -20.29
CA ASP A 111 -7.19 -12.40 -20.46
C ASP A 111 -5.85 -12.21 -19.74
N ALA A 112 -5.52 -13.19 -18.87
CA ALA A 112 -4.21 -13.71 -18.41
C ALA A 112 -3.01 -12.78 -18.05
N PHE A 113 -2.97 -11.53 -18.47
CA PHE A 113 -1.94 -10.51 -18.20
C PHE A 113 -2.31 -9.54 -17.05
N VAL A 114 -3.53 -9.68 -16.51
CA VAL A 114 -4.14 -8.82 -15.47
C VAL A 114 -3.25 -8.58 -14.22
N PRO A 115 -2.49 -9.55 -13.68
CA PRO A 115 -1.66 -9.30 -12.50
C PRO A 115 -0.50 -8.32 -12.75
N LEU A 116 0.08 -8.34 -13.95
CA LEU A 116 1.23 -7.49 -14.29
C LEU A 116 0.79 -6.04 -14.52
N VAL A 117 -0.36 -5.86 -15.18
CA VAL A 117 -0.92 -4.53 -15.49
C VAL A 117 -1.39 -3.82 -14.22
N ALA A 118 -1.86 -4.55 -13.19
CA ALA A 118 -2.22 -3.96 -11.90
C ALA A 118 -1.01 -3.62 -11.02
N ALA A 119 0.09 -4.38 -11.13
CA ALA A 119 1.30 -4.15 -10.34
C ALA A 119 2.08 -2.91 -10.78
N LEU A 120 2.06 -2.59 -12.09
CA LEU A 120 2.82 -1.46 -12.63
C LEU A 120 2.37 -0.09 -12.06
N PRO A 121 1.07 0.27 -12.05
CA PRO A 121 0.60 1.51 -11.42
C PRO A 121 0.93 1.57 -9.93
N ILE A 122 0.81 0.45 -9.21
CA ILE A 122 1.14 0.39 -7.78
C ILE A 122 2.63 0.68 -7.58
N GLY A 123 3.52 0.03 -8.33
CA GLY A 123 4.96 0.28 -8.29
C GLY A 123 5.31 1.73 -8.66
N LEU A 124 4.67 2.28 -9.70
CA LEU A 124 4.86 3.67 -10.11
C LEU A 124 4.39 4.66 -9.03
N SER A 125 3.28 4.38 -8.34
CA SER A 125 2.81 5.22 -7.23
C SER A 125 3.81 5.24 -6.08
N VAL A 126 4.39 4.09 -5.73
CA VAL A 126 5.46 4.00 -4.73
C VAL A 126 6.66 4.84 -5.19
N PHE A 127 7.09 4.69 -6.45
CA PHE A 127 8.21 5.45 -7.00
C PHE A 127 7.98 6.97 -6.95
N VAL A 128 6.83 7.46 -7.41
CA VAL A 128 6.48 8.89 -7.38
C VAL A 128 6.44 9.43 -5.96
N VAL A 129 5.85 8.68 -5.02
CA VAL A 129 5.83 9.08 -3.61
C VAL A 129 7.26 9.16 -3.07
N HIS A 130 8.13 8.20 -3.39
CA HIS A 130 9.54 8.25 -2.98
C HIS A 130 10.26 9.50 -3.50
N LEU A 131 10.06 9.89 -4.77
CA LEU A 131 10.64 11.12 -5.32
C LEU A 131 10.26 12.37 -4.50
N ALA A 132 9.05 12.41 -3.96
CA ALA A 132 8.55 13.54 -3.19
C ALA A 132 8.91 13.47 -1.69
N THR A 133 8.91 12.28 -1.08
CA THR A 133 8.98 12.13 0.39
C THR A 133 10.32 11.66 0.93
N ILE A 134 11.27 11.22 0.08
CA ILE A 134 12.63 10.87 0.52
C ILE A 134 13.28 12.02 1.32
N PRO A 135 13.25 13.30 0.87
CA PRO A 135 13.91 14.39 1.61
C PRO A 135 13.32 14.65 3.00
N ILE A 136 12.07 14.23 3.26
CA ILE A 136 11.35 14.53 4.51
C ILE A 136 11.56 13.41 5.53
N THR A 137 11.34 12.15 5.14
CA THR A 137 11.30 10.99 6.05
C THR A 137 12.11 9.78 5.60
N GLY A 138 12.74 9.84 4.42
CA GLY A 138 13.25 8.66 3.72
C GLY A 138 12.14 7.78 3.12
N THR A 139 10.88 8.24 3.14
CA THR A 139 9.67 7.55 2.69
C THR A 139 9.36 6.26 3.45
N GLY A 140 8.42 6.34 4.38
CA GLY A 140 7.88 5.18 5.09
C GLY A 140 6.85 4.46 4.25
N ILE A 141 5.63 5.00 4.19
CA ILE A 141 4.38 4.54 3.57
C ILE A 141 4.01 3.06 3.81
N ASN A 142 4.82 2.35 4.59
CA ASN A 142 4.82 0.94 4.84
C ASN A 142 5.33 0.69 6.28
N PRO A 143 4.42 0.39 7.22
CA PRO A 143 4.80 0.16 8.61
C PRO A 143 5.77 -1.02 8.81
N ALA A 144 5.62 -2.12 8.04
CA ALA A 144 6.50 -3.28 8.16
C ALA A 144 7.94 -2.94 7.71
N ARG A 145 8.08 -2.23 6.59
CA ARG A 145 9.38 -1.73 6.11
C ARG A 145 10.05 -0.80 7.12
N SER A 146 9.27 0.08 7.73
CA SER A 146 9.76 1.02 8.74
C SER A 146 10.19 0.28 10.02
N LEU A 147 9.41 -0.72 10.45
CA LEU A 147 9.70 -1.55 11.63
C LEU A 147 10.96 -2.39 11.42
N GLY A 148 11.08 -3.09 10.30
CA GLY A 148 12.25 -3.92 10.00
C GLY A 148 13.54 -3.11 10.07
N ALA A 149 13.55 -1.90 9.49
CA ALA A 149 14.71 -1.02 9.56
C ALA A 149 14.97 -0.49 10.98
N ALA A 150 13.93 -0.10 11.72
CA ALA A 150 14.07 0.40 13.09
C ALA A 150 14.63 -0.66 14.06
N VAL A 151 14.17 -1.92 13.94
CA VAL A 151 14.63 -3.03 14.78
C VAL A 151 16.12 -3.33 14.58
N LEU A 152 16.59 -3.38 13.32
CA LEU A 152 17.98 -3.75 13.03
C LEU A 152 18.97 -2.58 13.18
N TYR A 153 18.51 -1.35 12.92
CA TYR A 153 19.33 -0.15 13.08
C TYR A 153 19.41 0.28 14.55
N ASN A 154 18.31 0.11 15.29
CA ASN A 154 18.19 0.27 16.73
C ASN A 154 18.76 1.59 17.29
N GLN A 155 18.40 2.72 16.69
CA GLN A 155 18.82 4.05 17.13
C GLN A 155 17.71 4.79 17.90
N HIS A 156 18.09 5.55 18.92
CA HIS A 156 17.15 6.28 19.79
C HIS A 156 16.26 7.26 19.01
N LYS A 157 16.81 8.03 18.07
CA LYS A 157 16.05 8.98 17.25
C LYS A 157 14.98 8.26 16.40
N THR A 158 15.35 7.15 15.77
CA THR A 158 14.46 6.33 14.94
C THR A 158 13.29 5.82 15.74
N TRP A 159 13.53 5.25 16.93
CA TRP A 159 12.47 4.76 17.81
C TRP A 159 11.55 5.86 18.32
N LYS A 160 12.09 7.03 18.71
CA LYS A 160 11.30 8.17 19.18
C LYS A 160 10.31 8.68 18.12
N GLN A 161 10.66 8.58 16.84
CA GLN A 161 9.84 9.04 15.72
C GLN A 161 9.03 7.92 15.06
N HIS A 162 9.21 6.68 15.52
CA HIS A 162 8.70 5.49 14.82
C HIS A 162 7.19 5.45 14.67
N TRP A 163 6.46 5.99 15.65
CA TRP A 163 5.00 6.04 15.66
C TRP A 163 4.42 6.73 14.42
N ILE A 164 5.14 7.70 13.83
CA ILE A 164 4.72 8.43 12.63
C ILE A 164 4.52 7.46 11.46
N PHE A 165 5.38 6.45 11.34
CA PHE A 165 5.37 5.46 10.28
C PHE A 165 4.34 4.34 10.47
N TRP A 166 3.57 4.39 11.56
CA TRP A 166 2.39 3.56 11.78
C TRP A 166 1.12 4.39 11.65
N VAL A 167 1.04 5.49 12.40
CA VAL A 167 -0.13 6.37 12.42
C VAL A 167 -0.36 6.99 11.05
N GLY A 168 0.67 7.58 10.44
CA GLY A 168 0.55 8.23 9.13
C GLY A 168 0.04 7.27 8.05
N PRO A 169 0.70 6.12 7.83
CA PRO A 169 0.26 5.16 6.84
C PRO A 169 -1.14 4.58 7.09
N PHE A 170 -1.50 4.26 8.34
CA PHE A 170 -2.86 3.76 8.61
C PHE A 170 -3.94 4.83 8.41
N THR A 171 -3.68 6.08 8.78
CA THR A 171 -4.60 7.19 8.49
C THR A 171 -4.76 7.41 6.99
N GLY A 172 -3.66 7.46 6.22
CA GLY A 172 -3.71 7.62 4.77
C GLY A 172 -4.45 6.46 4.07
N ALA A 173 -4.19 5.23 4.51
CA ALA A 173 -4.88 4.03 4.02
C ALA A 173 -6.39 4.04 4.32
N ALA A 174 -6.79 4.46 5.53
CA ALA A 174 -8.20 4.59 5.89
C ALA A 174 -8.89 5.65 5.02
N LEU A 175 -8.28 6.82 4.85
CA LEU A 175 -8.81 7.89 3.99
C LEU A 175 -9.01 7.42 2.55
N ALA A 176 -8.05 6.68 1.99
CA ALA A 176 -8.17 6.12 0.65
C ALA A 176 -9.31 5.09 0.55
N ALA A 177 -9.48 4.25 1.56
CA ALA A 177 -10.57 3.27 1.61
C ALA A 177 -11.94 3.95 1.69
N PHE A 178 -12.07 4.99 2.52
CA PHE A 178 -13.31 5.79 2.60
C PHE A 178 -13.59 6.52 1.30
N TYR A 179 -12.60 7.18 0.71
CA TYR A 179 -12.75 7.89 -0.56
C TYR A 179 -13.22 6.95 -1.68
N HIS A 180 -12.57 5.78 -1.82
CA HIS A 180 -12.96 4.79 -2.81
C HIS A 180 -14.37 4.22 -2.55
N LYS A 181 -14.76 4.05 -1.28
CA LYS A 181 -16.08 3.49 -0.92
C LYS A 181 -17.21 4.50 -1.12
N ILE A 182 -17.02 5.76 -0.74
CA ILE A 182 -18.08 6.79 -0.77
C ILE A 182 -18.18 7.39 -2.17
N VAL A 183 -17.07 7.82 -2.75
CA VAL A 183 -17.13 8.63 -3.99
C VAL A 183 -17.31 7.73 -5.21
N LEU A 184 -16.52 6.66 -5.33
CA LEU A 184 -16.46 5.88 -6.58
C LEU A 184 -17.50 4.75 -6.66
N ARG A 185 -17.91 4.17 -5.53
CA ARG A 185 -18.95 3.12 -5.55
C ARG A 185 -20.37 3.68 -5.62
N ASP A 186 -20.64 4.82 -5.00
CA ASP A 186 -21.99 5.41 -5.06
C ASP A 186 -22.30 5.94 -6.47
N GLU A 187 -21.34 6.60 -7.13
CA GLU A 187 -21.48 6.99 -8.55
C GLU A 187 -21.74 5.77 -9.47
N ALA A 188 -21.06 4.66 -9.21
CA ALA A 188 -21.23 3.42 -9.95
C ALA A 188 -22.63 2.80 -9.79
N VAL A 189 -23.17 2.79 -8.56
CA VAL A 189 -24.51 2.24 -8.27
C VAL A 189 -25.59 3.17 -8.82
N VAL A 190 -25.41 4.47 -8.69
CA VAL A 190 -26.34 5.47 -9.25
C VAL A 190 -26.38 5.37 -10.77
N LYS A 191 -25.22 5.29 -11.44
CA LYS A 191 -25.15 5.14 -12.90
C LYS A 191 -25.81 3.85 -13.40
N GLU A 192 -25.57 2.72 -12.74
CA GLU A 192 -26.22 1.45 -13.10
C GLU A 192 -27.75 1.53 -12.90
N SER A 193 -28.20 2.21 -11.84
CA SER A 193 -29.63 2.43 -11.59
C SER A 193 -30.28 3.31 -12.65
N LEU A 194 -29.59 4.38 -13.08
CA LEU A 194 -30.04 5.26 -14.15
C LEU A 194 -30.08 4.54 -15.52
N GLU A 195 -29.10 3.70 -15.82
CA GLU A 195 -29.09 2.88 -17.04
C GLU A 195 -30.25 1.87 -17.06
N LYS A 196 -30.53 1.20 -15.93
CA LYS A 196 -31.69 0.30 -15.79
C LYS A 196 -33.01 1.05 -15.98
N LEU A 197 -33.15 2.25 -15.40
CA LEU A 197 -34.33 3.09 -15.57
C LEU A 197 -34.51 3.59 -17.01
N GLY A 198 -33.42 3.96 -17.68
CA GLY A 198 -33.43 4.38 -19.09
C GLY A 198 -33.78 3.24 -20.05
N SER A 199 -33.28 2.03 -19.78
CA SER A 199 -33.62 0.81 -20.54
C SER A 199 -35.10 0.44 -20.39
N PHE A 200 -35.65 0.53 -19.17
CA PHE A 200 -37.06 0.27 -18.90
C PHE A 200 -37.99 1.25 -19.65
N LYS A 201 -37.67 2.55 -19.68
CA LYS A 201 -38.44 3.54 -20.46
C LYS A 201 -38.44 3.27 -21.96
N ARG A 202 -37.33 2.78 -22.53
CA ARG A 202 -37.26 2.43 -23.97
C ARG A 202 -38.07 1.18 -24.32
N SER A 203 -38.16 0.20 -23.41
CA SER A 203 -38.96 -1.01 -23.61
C SER A 203 -40.48 -0.78 -23.52
N GLY A 204 -40.92 0.25 -22.77
CA GLY A 204 -42.34 0.57 -22.61
C GLY A 204 -42.93 1.50 -23.68
N SER A 205 -42.08 2.09 -24.55
CA SER A 205 -42.50 3.03 -25.59
C SER A 205 -42.74 2.38 -26.96
N THR A 206 -42.52 1.06 -27.08
CA THR A 206 -42.70 0.29 -28.32
C THR A 206 -43.96 -0.59 -28.31
N ALA A 207 -44.90 -0.33 -27.39
CA ALA A 207 -46.20 -0.99 -27.32
C ALA A 207 -47.33 -0.01 -27.65
#